data_AF-A0A7J9YKU1-F1
#
_entry.id   AF-A0A7J9YKU1-F1
#
_cell.length_a   1.000
_cell.length_b   1.000
_cell.length_c   1.000
_cell.angle_alpha   90.00
_cell.angle_beta   90.00
_cell.angle_gamma   90.00
#
_symmetry.space_group_name_H-M   'P 1'
#
loop_
_entity.id
_entity.type
_entity.pdbx_description
1 polymer ?
#
loop_
_entity_poly.entity_id
_entity_poly.type
_entity_poly.pdbx_seq_one_letter_code
_entity_poly.pdbx_strand_id
1 'polypeptide(L)'
;MARWPTEAVQIALERGDLDDWRRIVGELKRDPWGRTARQVEEVLSYSRPYGIAEAIETVLAWIRADVEAGEREQVAADVRGAIAMSGLSRADFASRIGTSASRLSTYATGKVTPSATLFLRIRRLADLLGQR
;
A
#
# COMPACT_ATOMS: atom_id res chain seq x y z
N MET A 1 -7.04 18.77 13.80
CA MET A 1 -7.45 17.36 13.88
C MET A 1 -7.47 16.95 15.34
N ALA A 2 -8.61 16.53 15.87
CA ALA A 2 -8.71 16.08 17.26
C ALA A 2 -7.93 14.77 17.41
N ARG A 3 -6.84 14.80 18.18
CA ARG A 3 -6.05 13.61 18.53
C ARG A 3 -6.90 12.73 19.44
N TRP A 4 -7.07 11.46 19.09
CA TRP A 4 -7.66 10.46 19.99
C TRP A 4 -6.60 10.02 21.02
N PRO A 5 -6.83 10.21 22.33
CA PRO A 5 -6.11 9.44 23.35
C PRO A 5 -6.36 7.95 23.15
N THR A 6 -5.42 7.09 23.58
CA THR A 6 -5.60 5.63 23.47
C THR A 6 -6.80 5.15 24.28
N GLU A 7 -7.06 5.79 25.42
CA GLU A 7 -8.22 5.54 26.27
C GLU A 7 -9.54 5.85 25.55
N ALA A 8 -9.57 6.86 24.69
CA ALA A 8 -10.75 7.17 23.89
C ALA A 8 -11.00 6.10 22.82
N VAL A 9 -9.94 5.55 22.23
CA VAL A 9 -10.04 4.41 21.29
C VAL A 9 -10.58 3.19 22.04
N GLN A 10 -10.08 2.91 23.23
CA GLN A 10 -10.55 1.81 24.06
C GLN A 10 -12.04 1.96 24.39
N ILE A 11 -12.47 3.13 24.86
CA ILE A 11 -13.88 3.39 25.19
C ILE A 11 -14.77 3.19 23.96
N ALA A 12 -14.36 3.69 22.80
CA ALA A 12 -15.12 3.53 21.56
C ALA A 12 -15.23 2.05 21.13
N LEU A 13 -14.18 1.25 21.32
CA LEU A 13 -14.20 -0.18 20.99
C LEU A 13 -15.04 -1.00 21.99
N GLU A 14 -14.99 -0.67 23.27
CA GLU A 14 -15.68 -1.42 24.34
C GLU A 14 -17.15 -1.00 24.52
N ARG A 15 -17.45 0.29 24.34
CA ARG A 15 -18.74 0.90 24.72
C ARG A 15 -19.30 1.87 23.69
N GLY A 16 -18.56 2.11 22.61
CA GLY A 16 -18.98 3.03 21.56
C GLY A 16 -20.08 2.46 20.68
N ASP A 17 -20.63 3.33 19.85
CA ASP A 17 -21.69 2.99 18.89
C ASP A 17 -21.17 2.96 17.45
N LEU A 18 -22.10 2.84 16.49
CA LEU A 18 -21.76 2.81 15.07
C LEU A 18 -21.06 4.09 14.59
N ASP A 19 -21.32 5.26 15.18
CA ASP A 19 -20.69 6.50 14.78
C ASP A 19 -19.24 6.57 15.25
N ASP A 20 -18.97 6.08 16.46
CA ASP A 20 -17.61 5.90 16.96
C ASP A 20 -16.80 4.96 16.06
N TRP A 21 -17.38 3.82 15.68
CA TRP A 21 -16.70 2.84 14.82
C TRP A 21 -16.50 3.39 13.41
N ARG A 22 -17.48 4.10 12.84
CA ARG A 22 -17.33 4.79 11.54
C ARG A 22 -16.20 5.80 11.59
N ARG A 23 -16.04 6.52 12.70
CA ARG A 23 -14.95 7.49 12.86
C ARG A 23 -13.59 6.81 12.96
N ILE A 24 -13.47 5.73 13.74
CA ILE A 24 -12.25 4.90 13.79
C ILE A 24 -11.90 4.42 12.38
N VAL A 25 -12.83 3.78 11.68
CA VAL A 25 -12.61 3.28 10.31
C VAL A 25 -12.24 4.41 9.36
N GLY A 26 -12.80 5.60 9.51
CA GLY A 26 -12.43 6.79 8.75
C GLY A 26 -10.96 7.19 8.95
N GLU A 27 -10.45 7.13 10.18
CA GLU A 27 -9.02 7.37 10.46
C GLU A 27 -8.15 6.24 9.92
N LEU A 28 -8.56 4.97 10.05
CA LEU A 28 -7.83 3.82 9.49
C LEU A 28 -7.70 3.91 7.97
N LYS A 29 -8.75 4.37 7.27
CA LYS A 29 -8.72 4.60 5.82
C LYS A 29 -7.80 5.73 5.41
N ARG A 30 -7.60 6.74 6.27
CA ARG A 30 -6.70 7.86 6.00
C ARG A 30 -5.23 7.47 6.20
N ASP A 31 -4.94 6.67 7.22
CA ASP A 31 -3.59 6.25 7.56
C ASP A 31 -3.58 4.83 8.18
N PRO A 32 -3.50 3.78 7.34
CA PRO A 32 -3.64 2.37 7.79
C PRO A 32 -2.46 1.86 8.65
N TRP A 33 -1.34 2.57 8.66
CA TRP A 33 -0.18 2.29 9.51
C TRP A 33 0.06 3.40 10.55
N GLY A 34 -0.86 4.37 10.59
CA GLY A 34 -0.79 5.55 11.42
C GLY A 34 -1.05 5.31 12.89
N ARG A 35 -1.04 6.41 13.64
CA ARG A 35 -1.23 6.41 15.10
C ARG A 35 -2.52 5.68 15.51
N THR A 36 -3.65 5.99 14.91
CA THR A 36 -4.93 5.38 15.30
C THR A 36 -4.95 3.87 15.01
N ALA A 37 -4.34 3.42 13.91
CA ALA A 37 -4.18 1.99 13.65
C ALA A 37 -3.34 1.31 14.76
N ARG A 38 -2.24 1.93 15.19
CA ARG A 38 -1.42 1.43 16.30
C ARG A 38 -2.16 1.40 17.64
N GLN A 39 -2.96 2.41 17.93
CA GLN A 39 -3.78 2.46 19.15
C GLN A 39 -4.86 1.37 19.14
N VAL A 40 -5.48 1.11 18.00
CA VAL A 40 -6.44 0.00 17.85
C VAL A 40 -5.72 -1.34 18.06
N GLU A 41 -4.59 -1.58 17.39
CA GLU A 41 -3.78 -2.79 17.58
C GLU A 41 -3.37 -2.99 19.04
N GLU A 42 -2.95 -1.90 19.70
CA GLU A 42 -2.58 -1.88 21.12
C GLU A 42 -3.77 -2.27 22.00
N VAL A 43 -4.94 -1.62 21.85
CA VAL A 43 -6.13 -1.96 22.64
C VAL A 43 -6.54 -3.42 22.41
N LEU A 44 -6.58 -3.87 21.16
CA LEU A 44 -6.99 -5.23 20.79
C LEU A 44 -6.02 -6.32 21.27
N SER A 45 -4.79 -5.95 21.65
CA SER A 45 -3.82 -6.87 22.24
C SER A 45 -4.13 -7.29 23.68
N TYR A 46 -4.85 -6.45 24.44
CA TYR A 46 -5.20 -6.72 25.85
C TYR A 46 -6.70 -6.64 26.16
N SER A 47 -7.53 -6.03 25.31
CA SER A 47 -8.98 -5.98 25.43
C SER A 47 -9.60 -6.41 24.10
N ARG A 48 -10.42 -7.46 24.10
CA ARG A 48 -11.10 -7.98 22.91
C ARG A 48 -12.62 -7.92 23.07
N PRO A 49 -13.26 -6.76 22.80
CA PRO A 49 -14.72 -6.65 22.83
C PRO A 49 -15.36 -7.65 21.86
N TYR A 50 -16.34 -8.41 22.34
CA TYR A 50 -16.97 -9.48 21.58
C TYR A 50 -17.55 -8.97 20.24
N GLY A 51 -17.20 -9.63 19.14
CA GLY A 51 -17.64 -9.29 17.78
C GLY A 51 -16.94 -8.09 17.14
N ILE A 52 -16.66 -7.02 17.91
CA ILE A 52 -16.04 -5.80 17.37
C ILE A 52 -14.55 -5.95 17.10
N ALA A 53 -13.82 -6.67 17.96
CA ALA A 53 -12.40 -6.92 17.76
C ALA A 53 -12.12 -7.54 16.38
N GLU A 54 -12.79 -8.64 16.05
CA GLU A 54 -12.64 -9.35 14.78
C GLU A 54 -13.08 -8.51 13.58
N ALA A 55 -14.16 -7.73 13.72
CA ALA A 55 -14.64 -6.85 12.67
C ALA A 55 -13.63 -5.74 12.34
N ILE A 56 -13.06 -5.10 13.36
CA ILE A 56 -12.08 -4.02 13.20
C ILE A 56 -10.75 -4.57 12.66
N GLU A 57 -10.27 -5.72 13.13
CA GLU A 57 -9.08 -6.39 12.58
C GLU A 57 -9.27 -6.73 11.10
N THR A 58 -10.43 -7.28 10.73
CA THR A 58 -10.78 -7.59 9.34
C THR A 58 -10.81 -6.34 8.47
N VAL A 59 -11.43 -5.25 8.96
CA VAL A 59 -11.50 -3.98 8.22
C VAL A 59 -10.10 -3.38 8.05
N LEU A 60 -9.26 -3.39 9.08
CA LEU A 60 -7.88 -2.88 8.98
C LEU A 60 -7.04 -3.70 7.99
N ALA A 61 -7.15 -5.03 8.03
CA ALA A 61 -6.48 -5.90 7.07
C ALA A 61 -6.93 -5.63 5.63
N TRP A 62 -8.24 -5.45 5.41
CA TRP A 62 -8.79 -5.11 4.09
C TRP A 62 -8.30 -3.76 3.58
N ILE A 63 -8.31 -2.73 4.44
CA ILE A 63 -7.79 -1.40 4.08
C ILE A 63 -6.32 -1.47 3.68
N ARG A 64 -5.49 -2.19 4.44
CA ARG A 64 -4.05 -2.35 4.11
C ARG A 64 -3.86 -3.06 2.78
N ALA A 65 -4.60 -4.15 2.54
CA ALA A 65 -4.52 -4.89 1.29
C ALA A 65 -4.94 -4.05 0.07
N ASP A 66 -5.94 -3.17 0.23
CA ASP A 66 -6.38 -2.23 -0.81
C ASP A 66 -5.30 -1.19 -1.13
N VAL A 67 -4.69 -0.60 -0.10
CA VAL A 67 -3.58 0.36 -0.29
C VAL A 67 -2.38 -0.31 -0.94
N GLU A 68 -1.97 -1.49 -0.47
CA GLU A 68 -0.87 -2.27 -1.07
C GLU A 68 -1.18 -2.67 -2.53
N ALA A 69 -2.44 -2.93 -2.87
CA ALA A 69 -2.85 -3.17 -4.25
C ALA A 69 -2.69 -1.92 -5.12
N GLY A 70 -3.09 -0.75 -4.60
CA GLY A 70 -2.86 0.54 -5.26
C GLY A 70 -1.39 0.86 -5.47
N GLU A 71 -0.54 0.60 -4.47
CA GLU A 71 0.91 0.78 -4.57
C GLU A 71 1.54 -0.14 -5.63
N ARG A 72 1.12 -1.41 -5.69
CA ARG A 72 1.56 -2.36 -6.73
C ARG A 72 1.15 -1.90 -8.12
N GLU A 73 -0.06 -1.37 -8.28
CA GLU A 73 -0.51 -0.83 -9.56
C GLU A 73 0.25 0.43 -9.95
N GLN A 74 0.55 1.33 -9.00
CA GLN A 74 1.38 2.50 -9.26
C GLN A 74 2.78 2.09 -9.74
N VAL A 75 3.41 1.10 -9.10
CA VAL A 75 4.70 0.57 -9.58
C VAL A 75 4.58 -0.02 -10.98
N ALA A 76 3.52 -0.75 -11.29
CA ALA A 76 3.28 -1.28 -12.62
C ALA A 76 3.10 -0.17 -13.67
N ALA A 77 2.38 0.90 -13.32
CA ALA A 77 2.19 2.07 -14.16
C ALA A 77 3.52 2.79 -14.43
N ASP A 78 4.36 2.96 -13.41
CA ASP A 78 5.70 3.56 -13.56
C ASP A 78 6.59 2.72 -14.49
N VAL A 79 6.53 1.38 -14.38
CA VAL A 79 7.25 0.48 -15.29
C VAL A 79 6.74 0.63 -16.73
N ARG A 80 5.43 0.69 -16.96
CA ARG A 80 4.85 0.91 -18.30
C ARG A 80 5.25 2.27 -18.86
N GLY A 81 5.22 3.32 -18.05
CA GLY A 81 5.65 4.67 -18.42
C GLY A 81 7.12 4.70 -18.83
N ALA A 82 8.01 4.07 -18.04
CA ALA A 82 9.43 3.96 -18.35
C ALA A 82 9.69 3.24 -19.68
N ILE A 83 8.98 2.15 -19.96
CA ILE A 83 9.08 1.45 -21.25
C ILE A 83 8.65 2.37 -22.38
N ALA A 84 7.49 3.02 -22.26
CA ALA A 84 6.94 3.89 -23.30
C ALA A 84 7.86 5.07 -23.61
N MET A 85 8.37 5.75 -22.58
CA MET A 85 9.30 6.87 -22.73
C MET A 85 10.66 6.47 -23.31
N SER A 86 11.09 5.21 -23.13
CA SER A 86 12.41 4.77 -23.60
C SER A 86 12.54 4.69 -25.12
N GLY A 87 11.42 4.53 -25.84
CA GLY A 87 11.41 4.22 -27.28
C GLY A 87 12.03 2.86 -27.64
N LEU A 88 12.45 2.06 -26.65
CA LEU A 88 13.08 0.75 -26.85
C LEU A 88 12.02 -0.34 -27.03
N SER A 89 12.40 -1.41 -27.72
CA SER A 89 11.63 -2.66 -27.65
C SER A 89 11.62 -3.19 -26.21
N ARG A 90 10.59 -3.96 -25.85
CA ARG A 90 10.52 -4.60 -24.52
C ARG A 90 11.72 -5.50 -24.24
N ALA A 91 12.27 -6.14 -25.27
CA ALA A 91 13.44 -7.01 -25.14
C ALA A 91 14.71 -6.20 -24.83
N ASP A 92 14.94 -5.10 -25.55
CA ASP A 92 16.10 -4.23 -25.33
C ASP A 92 16.03 -3.53 -23.98
N PHE A 93 14.83 -3.05 -23.60
CA PHE A 93 14.61 -2.46 -22.29
C PHE A 93 14.91 -3.46 -21.18
N ALA A 94 14.37 -4.69 -21.28
CA ALA A 94 14.60 -5.75 -20.30
C ALA A 94 16.10 -6.09 -20.18
N SER A 95 16.80 -6.21 -21.30
CA SER A 95 18.24 -6.46 -21.36
C SER A 95 19.03 -5.38 -20.60
N ARG A 96 18.74 -4.10 -20.86
CA ARG A 96 19.43 -2.96 -20.22
C ARG A 96 19.26 -2.89 -18.70
N ILE A 97 18.11 -3.32 -18.17
CA ILE A 97 17.89 -3.34 -16.72
C ILE A 97 18.33 -4.68 -16.07
N GLY A 98 18.79 -5.64 -16.87
CA GLY A 98 19.29 -6.94 -16.42
C GLY A 98 18.17 -7.93 -16.07
N THR A 99 17.12 -8.00 -16.87
CA THR A 99 16.00 -8.95 -16.69
C THR A 99 15.52 -9.52 -18.03
N SER A 100 14.63 -10.52 -17.98
CA SER A 100 14.02 -11.08 -19.20
C SER A 100 12.74 -10.32 -19.60
N ALA A 101 12.39 -10.34 -20.88
CA ALA A 101 11.15 -9.71 -21.37
C ALA A 101 9.88 -10.30 -20.74
N SER A 102 9.89 -11.60 -20.42
CA SER A 102 8.80 -12.26 -19.70
C SER A 102 8.66 -11.70 -18.28
N ARG A 103 9.77 -11.59 -17.53
CA ARG A 103 9.77 -11.05 -16.17
C ARG A 103 9.41 -9.56 -16.15
N LEU A 104 9.91 -8.79 -17.13
CA LEU A 104 9.50 -7.39 -17.34
C LEU A 104 7.98 -7.28 -17.56
N SER A 105 7.38 -8.20 -18.31
CA SER A 105 5.94 -8.21 -18.54
C SER A 105 5.14 -8.44 -17.27
N THR A 106 5.60 -9.31 -16.38
CA THR A 106 4.99 -9.53 -15.07
C THR A 106 5.03 -8.29 -14.18
N TYR A 107 6.08 -7.48 -14.26
CA TYR A 107 6.15 -6.19 -13.56
C TYR A 107 5.19 -5.18 -14.16
N ALA A 108 5.15 -5.08 -15.49
CA ALA A 108 4.27 -4.16 -16.20
C ALA A 108 2.77 -4.47 -15.99
N THR A 109 2.40 -5.69 -15.60
CA THR A 109 1.03 -6.08 -15.26
C THR A 109 0.74 -6.04 -13.76
N GLY A 110 1.70 -5.67 -12.90
CA GLY A 110 1.53 -5.62 -11.45
C GLY A 110 1.41 -6.99 -10.77
N LYS A 111 1.55 -8.09 -11.53
CA LYS A 111 1.50 -9.45 -10.98
C LYS A 111 2.66 -9.71 -10.02
N VAL A 112 3.81 -9.09 -10.25
CA VAL A 112 4.97 -9.11 -9.35
C VAL A 112 5.50 -7.69 -9.25
N THR A 113 5.89 -7.27 -8.04
CA THR A 113 6.61 -6.01 -7.85
C THR A 113 8.11 -6.25 -8.09
N PRO A 114 8.79 -5.43 -8.91
CA PRO A 114 10.25 -5.51 -9.04
C PRO A 114 10.93 -5.24 -7.69
N SER A 115 12.13 -5.81 -7.48
CA SER A 115 12.95 -5.42 -6.33
C SER A 115 13.28 -3.92 -6.38
N ALA A 116 13.51 -3.30 -5.23
CA ALA A 116 13.91 -1.90 -5.15
C ALA A 116 15.14 -1.58 -6.05
N THR A 117 16.13 -2.47 -6.07
CA THR A 117 17.32 -2.34 -6.91
C THR A 117 17.01 -2.36 -8.41
N LEU A 118 16.07 -3.19 -8.84
CA LEU A 118 15.65 -3.24 -10.24
C LEU A 118 14.79 -2.03 -10.61
N PHE A 119 13.90 -1.60 -9.72
CA PHE A 119 13.07 -0.41 -9.93
C PHE A 119 13.93 0.86 -10.07
N LEU A 120 15.03 0.97 -9.32
CA LEU A 120 16.01 2.06 -9.51
C LEU A 120 16.68 2.02 -10.89
N ARG A 121 16.97 0.84 -11.45
CA ARG A 121 17.52 0.74 -12.82
C ARG A 121 16.50 1.16 -13.87
N ILE A 122 15.24 0.77 -13.68
CA ILE A 122 14.12 1.17 -14.54
C ILE A 122 13.99 2.69 -14.57
N ARG A 123 13.94 3.34 -13.40
CA ARG A 123 13.84 4.80 -13.28
C ARG A 123 15.03 5.52 -13.92
N ARG A 124 16.26 5.12 -13.60
CA ARG A 124 17.48 5.72 -14.19
C ARG A 124 17.50 5.61 -15.71
N LEU A 125 17.08 4.47 -16.26
CA LEU A 125 17.03 4.29 -17.71
C LEU A 125 15.97 5.21 -18.35
N ALA A 126 14.81 5.37 -17.71
CA ALA A 126 13.79 6.30 -18.16
C ALA A 126 14.27 7.76 -18.13
N ASP A 127 14.90 8.18 -17.03
CA ASP A 127 15.42 9.54 -16.86
C ASP A 127 16.52 9.88 -17.88
N LEU A 128 17.42 8.93 -18.16
CA LEU A 128 18.49 9.10 -19.16
C LEU A 128 17.97 9.26 -20.59
N LEU A 129 16.83 8.62 -20.91
CA LEU A 129 16.26 8.65 -22.26
C LEU A 129 15.27 9.81 -22.45
N GLY A 130 14.63 10.28 -21.38
CA GLY A 130 13.77 11.47 -21.40
C GLY A 130 14.51 12.81 -21.43
N GLN A 131 15.83 12.82 -21.23
CA GLN A 131 16.70 14.00 -21.36
C GLN A 131 17.24 14.21 -22.79
N ARG A 132 16.86 13.35 -23.74
CA ARG A 132 17.22 13.43 -25.17
C ARG A 132 16.04 13.88 -26.00
#